data_AF-A0A2D4HX87-F1
#
_entry.id   AF-A0A2D4HX87-F1
#
_cell.length_a   1.000
_cell.length_b   1.000
_cell.length_c   1.000
_cell.angle_alpha   90.00
_cell.angle_beta   90.00
_cell.angle_gamma   90.00
#
_symmetry.space_group_name_H-M   'P 1'
#
loop_
_entity.id
_entity.type
_entity.pdbx_description
1 polymer ?
#
loop_
_entity_poly.entity_id
_entity_poly.type
_entity_poly.pdbx_seq_one_letter_code
_entity_poly.pdbx_strand_id
1 'polypeptide(L)'
;MASAGVGVSAPEDGGEEEATPPAVPEPMAGEAAGPTEQGTGDSETGGDASLADVTATLETESSSGKDALEGVGDGSEVMDNQASSVDEDNGRQLGEIELQCGICTKWFTAETFGIDTTSCLPFMTNYSFHCNICHHSGNTYFLRKQANLKEMCLSALANLTWQSRTQDEHPKTMFSKDKDIIPFIDKNWECMTTRQRPGKMTWPNNIVKTMCKERDVFLVKEHPDPGSKDPEEDYPKFGLLDQDLANIGPAYDNQKQSNTV
;
A
#
# COMPACT_ATOMS: atom_id res chain seq x y z
N MET A 1 -16.58 76.72 22.86
CA MET A 1 -15.15 77.02 22.57
C MET A 1 -14.58 75.82 21.81
N ALA A 2 -13.84 76.08 20.71
CA ALA A 2 -13.25 75.18 19.69
C ALA A 2 -14.29 74.54 18.71
N SER A 3 -14.52 75.07 17.51
CA SER A 3 -13.71 75.11 16.24
C SER A 3 -13.59 73.72 15.60
N ALA A 4 -14.36 73.33 14.56
CA ALA A 4 -14.43 73.75 13.15
C ALA A 4 -13.22 73.34 12.29
N GLY A 5 -13.46 72.62 11.19
CA GLY A 5 -12.49 72.46 10.09
C GLY A 5 -12.68 71.22 9.21
N VAL A 6 -13.39 71.37 8.09
CA VAL A 6 -13.49 70.45 6.95
C VAL A 6 -12.40 70.81 5.94
N GLY A 7 -11.84 69.85 5.18
CA GLY A 7 -11.01 70.17 4.01
C GLY A 7 -10.49 68.94 3.25
N VAL A 8 -11.04 68.73 2.05
CA VAL A 8 -10.62 67.78 1.00
C VAL A 8 -9.59 68.48 0.09
N SER A 9 -8.57 67.77 -0.41
CA SER A 9 -7.97 67.94 -1.76
C SER A 9 -6.91 66.86 -2.04
N ALA A 10 -6.85 66.41 -3.30
CA ALA A 10 -5.97 65.38 -3.84
C ALA A 10 -4.78 66.01 -4.63
N PRO A 11 -4.05 65.28 -5.51
CA PRO A 11 -2.61 64.98 -5.42
C PRO A 11 -1.75 65.78 -6.44
N GLU A 12 -0.41 65.61 -6.44
CA GLU A 12 0.47 65.55 -7.63
C GLU A 12 1.98 65.50 -7.26
N ASP A 13 2.80 65.16 -8.28
CA ASP A 13 4.27 65.11 -8.40
C ASP A 13 4.92 63.71 -8.16
N GLY A 14 5.61 63.05 -9.09
CA GLY A 14 6.29 63.47 -10.32
C GLY A 14 7.75 62.99 -10.26
N GLY A 15 8.22 62.13 -11.17
CA GLY A 15 9.64 61.74 -11.24
C GLY A 15 9.92 60.41 -11.96
N GLU A 16 10.37 60.53 -13.20
CA GLU A 16 10.80 59.47 -14.13
C GLU A 16 12.27 59.08 -13.90
N GLU A 17 12.64 57.78 -14.04
CA GLU A 17 13.97 57.40 -14.56
C GLU A 17 13.99 55.97 -15.15
N GLU A 18 14.18 55.96 -16.48
CA GLU A 18 14.99 55.12 -17.37
C GLU A 18 15.12 53.58 -17.27
N ALA A 19 15.23 52.99 -18.46
CA ALA A 19 15.12 51.58 -18.81
C ALA A 19 16.47 50.84 -18.95
N THR A 20 16.46 49.50 -18.78
CA THR A 20 17.18 48.53 -19.66
C THR A 20 16.82 47.07 -19.34
N PRO A 21 16.53 46.21 -20.34
CA PRO A 21 16.50 44.73 -20.22
C PRO A 21 17.73 44.10 -20.94
N PRO A 22 17.79 42.78 -21.19
CA PRO A 22 17.72 41.59 -20.33
C PRO A 22 19.02 40.74 -20.45
N ALA A 23 19.17 39.63 -19.70
CA ALA A 23 20.15 38.59 -20.06
C ALA A 23 19.72 37.18 -19.63
N VAL A 24 19.41 36.36 -20.63
CA VAL A 24 19.36 34.90 -20.61
C VAL A 24 20.77 34.37 -20.94
N PRO A 25 21.16 33.19 -20.44
CA PRO A 25 21.66 32.20 -21.41
C PRO A 25 21.22 30.75 -21.11
N GLU A 26 20.72 30.07 -22.14
CA GLU A 26 20.87 28.62 -22.39
C GLU A 26 21.78 28.46 -23.63
N PRO A 27 22.15 27.25 -24.08
CA PRO A 27 22.72 26.08 -23.42
C PRO A 27 24.11 25.74 -24.02
N MET A 28 24.89 24.82 -23.42
CA MET A 28 26.02 24.20 -24.14
C MET A 28 26.01 22.68 -23.98
N ALA A 29 25.87 22.02 -25.12
CA ALA A 29 26.23 20.63 -25.35
C ALA A 29 27.76 20.49 -25.48
N GLY A 30 28.28 19.34 -25.06
CA GLY A 30 29.67 18.94 -25.27
C GLY A 30 29.85 17.46 -25.01
N GLU A 31 29.93 16.68 -26.09
CA GLU A 31 30.47 15.31 -26.13
C GLU A 31 31.94 15.27 -25.72
N ALA A 32 32.39 14.19 -25.07
CA ALA A 32 33.62 13.46 -25.41
C ALA A 32 33.84 12.22 -24.51
N ALA A 33 33.94 11.06 -25.18
CA ALA A 33 34.91 9.95 -25.04
C ALA A 33 35.37 9.43 -23.66
N GLY A 34 35.31 8.09 -23.53
CA GLY A 34 35.94 7.29 -22.47
C GLY A 34 37.47 7.15 -22.57
N PRO A 35 38.09 6.35 -21.68
CA PRO A 35 38.63 5.02 -22.04
C PRO A 35 38.25 3.90 -21.01
N THR A 36 37.97 2.63 -21.36
CA THR A 36 38.88 1.46 -21.58
C THR A 36 39.94 1.28 -20.47
N GLU A 37 40.23 0.15 -19.80
CA GLU A 37 40.25 -1.30 -20.10
C GLU A 37 40.26 -2.15 -18.78
N GLN A 38 39.70 -3.37 -18.74
CA GLN A 38 40.35 -4.70 -18.71
C GLN A 38 40.51 -5.40 -17.34
N GLY A 39 40.28 -6.73 -17.36
CA GLY A 39 40.87 -7.70 -16.41
C GLY A 39 39.86 -8.74 -15.88
N THR A 40 39.43 -9.74 -16.68
CA THR A 40 39.98 -11.12 -16.78
C THR A 40 39.84 -12.00 -15.54
N GLY A 41 39.26 -13.20 -15.71
CA GLY A 41 39.65 -14.40 -14.95
C GLY A 41 38.54 -15.37 -14.58
N ASP A 42 38.26 -16.34 -15.45
CA ASP A 42 37.59 -17.61 -15.16
C ASP A 42 38.30 -18.41 -14.05
N SER A 43 37.54 -19.19 -13.28
CA SER A 43 37.98 -20.50 -12.78
C SER A 43 36.80 -21.35 -12.33
N GLU A 44 36.55 -22.41 -13.10
CA GLU A 44 35.80 -23.60 -12.73
C GLU A 44 36.67 -24.50 -11.84
N THR A 45 36.13 -25.01 -10.73
CA THR A 45 36.53 -26.27 -10.07
C THR A 45 35.42 -26.59 -9.05
N GLY A 46 34.68 -27.70 -9.07
CA GLY A 46 35.11 -29.09 -9.25
C GLY A 46 35.46 -29.67 -7.88
N GLY A 47 34.51 -30.33 -7.19
CA GLY A 47 34.76 -30.92 -5.88
C GLY A 47 33.56 -31.67 -5.29
N ASP A 48 33.34 -32.89 -5.77
CA ASP A 48 32.54 -33.95 -5.15
C ASP A 48 33.19 -34.40 -3.83
N ALA A 49 32.39 -34.63 -2.77
CA ALA A 49 32.56 -35.79 -1.88
C ALA A 49 31.53 -35.84 -0.74
N SER A 50 31.01 -37.05 -0.56
CA SER A 50 30.63 -37.69 0.70
C SER A 50 29.15 -37.67 1.09
N LEU A 51 28.44 -38.64 0.51
CA LEU A 51 27.38 -39.40 1.17
C LEU A 51 27.94 -40.07 2.44
N ALA A 52 27.26 -39.88 3.57
CA ALA A 52 27.43 -40.72 4.75
C ALA A 52 26.04 -41.21 5.18
N ASP A 53 25.83 -42.49 4.89
CA ASP A 53 24.79 -43.36 5.41
C ASP A 53 25.00 -43.58 6.90
N VAL A 54 23.93 -43.46 7.70
CA VAL A 54 23.86 -44.14 9.00
C VAL A 54 22.48 -44.75 9.13
N THR A 55 22.36 -45.99 8.65
CA THR A 55 21.32 -46.91 9.11
C THR A 55 21.52 -47.27 10.58
N ALA A 56 20.47 -47.17 11.39
CA ALA A 56 20.29 -47.93 12.62
C ALA A 56 18.80 -48.31 12.81
N THR A 57 18.49 -49.54 12.40
CA THR A 57 17.77 -50.60 13.14
C THR A 57 17.30 -50.28 14.58
N LEU A 58 16.22 -50.80 15.18
CA LEU A 58 15.16 -51.78 14.90
C LEU A 58 14.22 -51.72 16.15
N GLU A 59 12.91 -51.97 15.96
CA GLU A 59 11.97 -52.70 16.87
C GLU A 59 11.66 -52.10 18.27
N THR A 60 10.51 -52.28 18.93
CA THR A 60 9.47 -53.33 18.90
C THR A 60 8.16 -52.83 19.57
N GLU A 61 7.11 -53.58 19.28
CA GLU A 61 5.67 -53.59 19.62
C GLU A 61 5.12 -53.49 21.08
N SER A 62 3.76 -53.48 21.13
CA SER A 62 2.83 -54.04 22.15
C SER A 62 2.11 -53.03 23.08
N SER A 63 0.84 -53.13 23.50
CA SER A 63 -0.31 -54.00 23.20
C SER A 63 -1.61 -53.41 23.79
N SER A 64 -2.73 -53.78 23.16
CA SER A 64 -4.16 -53.85 23.55
C SER A 64 -4.66 -53.56 24.98
N GLY A 65 -5.85 -52.95 25.06
CA GLY A 65 -6.78 -53.00 26.21
C GLY A 65 -8.22 -52.63 25.78
N LYS A 66 -9.17 -53.53 26.03
CA LYS A 66 -10.59 -53.55 25.61
C LYS A 66 -11.48 -53.55 26.88
N ASP A 67 -12.72 -53.03 26.78
CA ASP A 67 -14.01 -53.43 27.43
C ASP A 67 -14.96 -52.19 27.46
N ALA A 68 -16.12 -52.13 26.79
CA ALA A 68 -17.48 -52.66 27.09
C ALA A 68 -18.05 -52.19 28.46
N LEU A 69 -19.29 -51.73 28.69
CA LEU A 69 -20.54 -51.36 27.98
C LEU A 69 -21.50 -50.77 29.07
N GLU A 70 -22.41 -49.88 28.67
CA GLU A 70 -23.72 -49.53 29.27
C GLU A 70 -23.88 -48.64 30.53
N GLY A 71 -24.67 -47.58 30.34
CA GLY A 71 -25.33 -46.77 31.36
C GLY A 71 -26.39 -45.86 30.72
N VAL A 72 -27.66 -46.28 30.82
CA VAL A 72 -28.88 -45.58 30.37
C VAL A 72 -29.13 -44.33 31.20
N GLY A 73 -29.50 -43.22 30.55
CA GLY A 73 -29.97 -41.99 31.21
C GLY A 73 -30.59 -41.01 30.22
N ASP A 74 -31.92 -41.06 30.11
CA ASP A 74 -32.79 -40.15 29.39
C ASP A 74 -32.81 -38.75 30.06
N GLY A 75 -32.83 -37.69 29.25
CA GLY A 75 -32.79 -36.31 29.71
C GLY A 75 -32.89 -35.32 28.55
N SER A 76 -34.09 -35.23 27.99
CA SER A 76 -34.49 -34.26 26.97
C SER A 76 -34.47 -32.83 27.53
N GLU A 77 -33.57 -31.97 27.03
CA GLU A 77 -33.88 -30.55 26.88
C GLU A 77 -33.20 -29.93 25.66
N VAL A 78 -34.01 -29.11 24.99
CA VAL A 78 -33.82 -28.54 23.66
C VAL A 78 -33.02 -27.26 23.80
N MET A 79 -31.92 -27.14 23.05
CA MET A 79 -31.51 -25.86 22.49
C MET A 79 -30.67 -26.14 21.25
N ASP A 80 -31.28 -25.90 20.09
CA ASP A 80 -30.58 -25.71 18.82
C ASP A 80 -29.54 -24.60 18.98
N ASN A 81 -28.31 -24.99 19.34
CA ASN A 81 -27.16 -24.20 18.98
C ASN A 81 -26.89 -24.52 17.52
N GLN A 82 -27.62 -23.80 16.66
CA GLN A 82 -27.31 -23.65 15.26
C GLN A 82 -25.90 -23.06 15.20
N ALA A 83 -24.90 -23.95 15.29
CA ALA A 83 -23.54 -23.68 14.87
C ALA A 83 -23.71 -23.21 13.44
N SER A 84 -23.52 -21.90 13.28
CA SER A 84 -23.44 -21.24 12.00
C SER A 84 -22.61 -22.14 11.10
N SER A 85 -23.26 -22.70 10.08
CA SER A 85 -22.57 -23.13 8.88
C SER A 85 -21.96 -21.87 8.28
N VAL A 86 -20.85 -21.42 8.87
CA VAL A 86 -19.95 -20.49 8.23
C VAL A 86 -19.31 -21.34 7.16
N ASP A 87 -19.65 -21.03 5.92
CA ASP A 87 -18.86 -21.43 4.78
C ASP A 87 -17.46 -20.81 5.00
N GLU A 88 -16.58 -21.54 5.70
CA GLU A 88 -15.19 -21.14 5.98
C GLU A 88 -14.33 -21.35 4.72
N ASP A 89 -14.74 -20.73 3.60
CA ASP A 89 -13.77 -20.37 2.58
C ASP A 89 -13.07 -19.11 3.09
N ASN A 90 -11.76 -19.17 3.29
CA ASN A 90 -10.90 -18.17 3.94
C ASN A 90 -11.13 -16.72 3.44
N GLY A 91 -12.18 -16.07 3.96
CA GLY A 91 -12.57 -14.72 3.62
C GLY A 91 -11.47 -13.74 4.02
N ARG A 92 -11.18 -12.80 3.13
CA ARG A 92 -10.30 -11.68 3.40
C ARG A 92 -10.76 -10.92 4.65
N GLN A 93 -9.84 -10.63 5.56
CA GLN A 93 -10.07 -9.79 6.74
C GLN A 93 -9.77 -8.34 6.36
N LEU A 94 -10.61 -7.79 5.49
CA LEU A 94 -10.43 -6.43 5.00
C LEU A 94 -10.40 -5.44 6.18
N GLY A 95 -9.49 -4.47 6.11
CA GLY A 95 -9.24 -3.51 7.19
C GLY A 95 -8.10 -3.92 8.13
N GLU A 96 -7.72 -5.20 8.16
CA GLU A 96 -6.52 -5.66 8.85
C GLU A 96 -5.26 -5.53 7.98
N ILE A 97 -4.09 -5.70 8.60
CA ILE A 97 -2.81 -5.76 7.87
C ILE A 97 -2.67 -7.13 7.21
N GLU A 98 -3.25 -7.26 6.02
CA GLU A 98 -3.17 -8.48 5.22
C GLU A 98 -2.01 -8.45 4.21
N LEU A 99 -1.31 -9.58 4.08
CA LEU A 99 -0.19 -9.80 3.19
C LEU A 99 -0.47 -10.98 2.25
N GLN A 100 -0.34 -10.75 0.95
CA GLN A 100 -0.43 -11.80 -0.07
C GLN A 100 0.94 -12.43 -0.29
N CYS A 101 1.01 -13.75 -0.21
CA CYS A 101 2.23 -14.50 -0.51
C CYS A 101 2.51 -14.48 -2.01
N GLY A 102 3.70 -14.02 -2.41
CA GLY A 102 4.12 -13.97 -3.82
C GLY A 102 4.32 -15.34 -4.49
N ILE A 103 4.26 -16.44 -3.71
CA ILE A 103 4.46 -17.80 -4.22
C ILE A 103 3.12 -18.54 -4.36
N CYS A 104 2.35 -18.67 -3.26
CA CYS A 104 1.09 -19.42 -3.27
C CYS A 104 -0.15 -18.54 -3.47
N THR A 105 0.02 -17.22 -3.63
CA THR A 105 -1.02 -16.20 -3.86
C THR A 105 -2.11 -16.11 -2.78
N LYS A 106 -1.97 -16.87 -1.68
CA LYS A 106 -2.87 -16.83 -0.53
C LYS A 106 -2.62 -15.59 0.32
N TRP A 107 -3.69 -15.15 0.99
CA TRP A 107 -3.71 -14.00 1.89
C TRP A 107 -3.57 -14.44 3.34
N PHE A 108 -2.87 -13.63 4.13
CA PHE A 108 -2.62 -13.88 5.54
C PHE A 108 -2.66 -12.57 6.31
N THR A 109 -3.15 -12.57 7.54
CA THR A 109 -2.93 -11.43 8.45
C THR A 109 -1.50 -11.45 8.99
N ALA A 110 -0.86 -10.28 9.05
CA ALA A 110 0.51 -10.14 9.54
C ALA A 110 0.67 -10.62 11.00
N GLU A 111 -0.39 -10.49 11.81
CA GLU A 111 -0.46 -10.97 13.19
C GLU A 111 -0.21 -12.48 13.31
N THR A 112 -0.69 -13.29 12.36
CA THR A 112 -0.51 -14.75 12.33
C THR A 112 0.97 -15.15 12.40
N PHE A 113 1.87 -14.28 11.94
CA PHE A 113 3.31 -14.52 11.91
C PHE A 113 4.10 -13.67 12.91
N GLY A 114 3.43 -12.90 13.78
CA GLY A 114 4.09 -12.00 14.73
C GLY A 114 4.91 -10.90 14.05
N ILE A 115 4.52 -10.48 12.84
CA ILE A 115 5.18 -9.38 12.12
C ILE A 115 4.84 -8.06 12.81
N ASP A 116 5.84 -7.22 13.07
CA ASP A 116 5.62 -5.87 13.60
C ASP A 116 4.86 -5.01 12.57
N THR A 117 3.63 -4.62 12.93
CA THR A 117 2.71 -3.85 12.09
C THR A 117 2.69 -2.37 12.42
N THR A 118 3.52 -1.88 13.36
CA THR A 118 3.51 -0.48 13.80
C THR A 118 3.72 0.51 12.64
N SER A 119 4.44 0.08 11.60
CA SER A 119 4.71 0.86 10.38
C SER A 119 4.07 0.27 9.12
N CYS A 120 2.95 -0.45 9.28
CA CYS A 120 2.17 -1.02 8.19
C CYS A 120 0.80 -0.35 8.08
N LEU A 121 0.19 -0.48 6.91
CA LEU A 121 -1.19 -0.07 6.66
C LEU A 121 -1.95 -1.18 5.94
N PRO A 122 -3.27 -1.28 6.16
CA PRO A 122 -4.13 -2.12 5.32
C PRO A 122 -4.01 -1.67 3.86
N PHE A 123 -4.25 -2.58 2.93
CA PHE A 123 -4.23 -2.29 1.48
C PHE A 123 -2.88 -1.73 0.96
N MET A 124 -1.78 -2.04 1.64
CA MET A 124 -0.44 -1.78 1.11
C MET A 124 -0.13 -2.71 -0.07
N THR A 125 0.67 -2.25 -1.03
CA THR A 125 1.08 -3.03 -2.21
C THR A 125 2.60 -3.03 -2.42
N ASN A 126 3.29 -2.11 -1.75
CA ASN A 126 4.73 -1.88 -1.79
C ASN A 126 5.50 -2.85 -0.86
N TYR A 127 5.33 -4.16 -1.06
CA TYR A 127 6.10 -5.16 -0.32
C TYR A 127 6.42 -6.41 -1.16
N SER A 128 7.17 -7.33 -0.55
CA SER A 128 7.29 -8.71 -0.97
C SER A 128 7.11 -9.58 0.26
N PHE A 129 6.24 -10.58 0.17
CA PHE A 129 5.93 -11.46 1.29
C PHE A 129 5.93 -12.92 0.84
N HIS A 130 6.60 -13.79 1.60
CA HIS A 130 6.49 -15.23 1.47
C HIS A 130 6.09 -15.84 2.83
N CYS A 131 5.05 -16.65 2.85
CA CYS A 131 4.65 -17.36 4.06
C CYS A 131 5.70 -18.42 4.45
N ASN A 132 5.69 -18.84 5.70
CA ASN A 132 6.61 -19.82 6.26
C ASN A 132 6.57 -21.19 5.55
N ILE A 133 5.43 -21.56 4.94
CA ILE A 133 5.30 -22.78 4.15
C ILE A 133 6.03 -22.68 2.81
N CYS A 134 5.97 -21.52 2.15
CA CYS A 134 6.53 -21.35 0.81
C CYS A 134 8.00 -20.93 0.81
N HIS A 135 8.46 -20.27 1.87
CA HIS A 135 9.84 -19.82 1.97
C HIS A 135 10.77 -20.97 2.38
N HIS A 136 11.87 -21.16 1.65
CA HIS A 136 12.77 -22.31 1.81
C HIS A 136 13.42 -22.45 3.21
N SER A 137 13.45 -21.37 4.01
CA SER A 137 14.01 -21.42 5.37
C SER A 137 13.01 -21.91 6.43
N GLY A 138 11.74 -22.10 6.08
CA GLY A 138 10.66 -22.38 7.04
C GLY A 138 10.24 -21.17 7.89
N ASN A 139 10.88 -20.02 7.71
CA ASN A 139 10.51 -18.75 8.34
C ASN A 139 9.75 -17.85 7.35
N THR A 140 8.98 -16.89 7.85
CA THR A 140 8.39 -15.87 7.00
C THR A 140 9.45 -14.93 6.42
N TYR A 141 9.20 -14.47 5.20
CA TYR A 141 9.97 -13.41 4.56
C TYR A 141 9.05 -12.22 4.32
N PHE A 142 9.40 -11.07 4.88
CA PHE A 142 8.66 -9.82 4.67
C PHE A 142 9.64 -8.68 4.40
N LEU A 143 9.53 -8.10 3.20
CA LEU A 143 10.32 -6.96 2.78
C LEU A 143 9.41 -5.81 2.37
N ARG A 144 9.46 -4.69 3.11
CA ARG A 144 8.83 -3.44 2.68
C ARG A 144 9.66 -2.77 1.59
N LYS A 145 8.98 -2.31 0.55
CA LYS A 145 9.55 -1.51 -0.54
C LYS A 145 9.10 -0.06 -0.36
N GLN A 146 9.85 0.85 -0.96
CA GLN A 146 9.44 2.24 -0.98
C GLN A 146 8.22 2.41 -1.89
N ALA A 147 7.11 2.95 -1.37
CA ALA A 147 5.96 3.29 -2.20
C ALA A 147 6.29 4.44 -3.17
N ASN A 148 5.89 4.27 -4.42
CA ASN A 148 5.79 5.37 -5.38
C ASN A 148 4.46 6.14 -5.18
N LEU A 149 4.29 7.27 -5.88
CA LEU A 149 3.11 8.13 -5.67
C LEU A 149 1.79 7.45 -6.05
N LYS A 150 1.78 6.57 -7.06
CA LYS A 150 0.58 5.78 -7.42
C LYS A 150 0.20 4.85 -6.26
N GLU A 151 1.16 4.14 -5.69
CA GLU A 151 0.93 3.23 -4.55
C GLU A 151 0.46 3.99 -3.31
N MET A 152 1.04 5.16 -3.01
CA MET A 152 0.58 6.01 -1.91
C MET A 152 -0.89 6.45 -2.10
N CYS A 153 -1.26 6.91 -3.30
CA CYS A 153 -2.64 7.30 -3.61
C CYS A 153 -3.61 6.11 -3.55
N LEU A 154 -3.20 4.93 -4.05
CA LEU A 154 -3.99 3.70 -4.00
C LEU A 154 -4.28 3.29 -2.56
N SER A 155 -3.24 3.17 -1.71
CA SER A 155 -3.42 2.81 -0.31
C SER A 155 -4.24 3.85 0.45
N ALA A 156 -4.06 5.15 0.17
CA ALA A 156 -4.86 6.20 0.78
C ALA A 156 -6.35 6.06 0.44
N LEU A 157 -6.69 5.95 -0.85
CA LEU A 157 -8.07 5.82 -1.30
C LEU A 157 -8.72 4.51 -0.83
N ALA A 158 -7.98 3.41 -0.80
CA ALA A 158 -8.48 2.13 -0.29
C ALA A 158 -8.86 2.22 1.18
N ASN A 159 -7.97 2.78 2.02
CA ASN A 159 -8.23 2.96 3.44
C ASN A 159 -9.38 3.95 3.71
N LEU A 160 -9.43 5.07 3.00
CA LEU A 160 -10.52 6.04 3.11
C LEU A 160 -11.87 5.42 2.69
N THR A 161 -11.88 4.64 1.61
CA THR A 161 -13.07 3.91 1.15
C THR A 161 -13.53 2.89 2.18
N TRP A 162 -12.60 2.11 2.74
CA TRP A 162 -12.92 1.14 3.80
C TRP A 162 -13.47 1.81 5.06
N GLN A 163 -12.82 2.88 5.53
CA GLN A 163 -13.27 3.66 6.69
C GLN A 163 -14.66 4.22 6.47
N SER A 164 -14.91 4.83 5.31
CA SER A 164 -16.22 5.40 4.99
C SER A 164 -17.31 4.33 4.92
N ARG A 165 -17.01 3.14 4.37
CA ARG A 165 -17.96 2.01 4.35
C ARG A 165 -18.32 1.46 5.72
N THR A 166 -17.39 1.51 6.67
CA THR A 166 -17.53 0.86 7.97
C THR A 166 -17.93 1.82 9.09
N GLN A 167 -17.70 3.13 8.93
CA GLN A 167 -17.87 4.13 9.97
C GLN A 167 -18.89 5.22 9.63
N ASP A 168 -19.06 5.57 8.35
CA ASP A 168 -19.98 6.64 7.96
C ASP A 168 -21.41 6.09 7.76
N GLU A 169 -22.41 6.87 8.18
CA GLU A 169 -23.82 6.55 7.90
C GLU A 169 -24.11 6.50 6.39
N HIS A 170 -23.44 7.37 5.62
CA HIS A 170 -23.55 7.46 4.16
C HIS A 170 -22.17 7.28 3.52
N PRO A 171 -21.78 6.04 3.20
CA PRO A 171 -20.46 5.74 2.65
C PRO A 171 -20.15 6.52 1.37
N LYS A 172 -18.96 7.12 1.32
CA LYS A 172 -18.40 7.84 0.19
C LYS A 172 -17.45 6.93 -0.59
N THR A 173 -17.41 7.12 -1.90
CA THR A 173 -16.46 6.46 -2.81
C THR A 173 -15.50 7.44 -3.50
N MET A 174 -15.74 8.74 -3.31
CA MET A 174 -14.96 9.83 -3.89
C MET A 174 -14.48 10.77 -2.78
N PHE A 175 -13.19 11.08 -2.77
CA PHE A 175 -12.50 11.79 -1.70
C PHE A 175 -11.78 13.02 -2.24
N SER A 176 -11.84 14.12 -1.50
CA SER A 176 -11.17 15.38 -1.84
C SER A 176 -9.66 15.23 -1.78
N LYS A 177 -8.95 15.77 -2.78
CA LYS A 177 -7.49 15.82 -2.79
C LYS A 177 -6.94 16.52 -1.54
N ASP A 178 -7.48 17.70 -1.23
CA ASP A 178 -6.94 18.59 -0.19
C ASP A 178 -7.49 18.27 1.20
N LYS A 179 -8.74 17.81 1.32
CA LYS A 179 -9.37 17.54 2.62
C LYS A 179 -9.21 16.10 3.11
N ASP A 180 -9.02 15.13 2.22
CA ASP A 180 -8.98 13.71 2.58
C ASP A 180 -7.63 13.06 2.24
N ILE A 181 -7.23 13.11 0.96
CA ILE A 181 -6.10 12.31 0.45
C ILE A 181 -4.76 12.83 0.98
N ILE A 182 -4.51 14.14 0.89
CA ILE A 182 -3.28 14.74 1.40
C ILE A 182 -3.13 14.52 2.92
N PRO A 183 -4.14 14.84 3.75
CA PRO A 183 -4.06 14.59 5.19
C PRO A 183 -3.85 13.12 5.54
N PHE A 184 -4.46 12.18 4.81
CA PHE A 184 -4.26 10.75 5.04
C PHE A 184 -2.81 10.34 4.80
N ILE A 185 -2.22 10.75 3.67
CA ILE A 185 -0.82 10.42 3.33
C ILE A 185 0.12 11.09 4.34
N ASP A 186 -0.15 12.35 4.72
CA ASP A 186 0.68 13.07 5.67
C ASP A 186 0.66 12.47 7.08
N LYS A 187 -0.48 11.95 7.52
CA LYS A 187 -0.65 11.27 8.82
C LYS A 187 0.06 9.92 8.84
N ASN A 188 0.03 9.18 7.73
CA ASN A 188 0.55 7.81 7.65
C ASN A 188 1.87 7.70 6.87
N TRP A 189 2.62 8.80 6.77
CA TRP A 189 3.84 8.91 5.96
C TRP A 189 4.84 7.79 6.26
N GLU A 190 5.09 7.53 7.54
CA GLU A 190 6.09 6.53 8.00
C GLU A 190 5.68 5.08 7.68
N CYS A 191 4.37 4.83 7.50
CA CYS A 191 3.87 3.52 7.07
C CYS A 191 4.03 3.32 5.56
N MET A 192 3.96 4.40 4.77
CA MET A 192 4.05 4.35 3.30
C MET A 192 5.49 4.40 2.79
N THR A 193 6.39 5.10 3.49
CA THR A 193 7.77 5.28 3.05
C THR A 193 8.75 5.28 4.20
N THR A 194 9.92 4.69 3.96
CA THR A 194 11.06 4.70 4.87
C THR A 194 11.93 5.94 4.71
N ARG A 195 11.61 6.83 3.76
CA ARG A 195 12.36 8.06 3.54
C ARG A 195 12.06 9.10 4.62
N GLN A 196 13.12 9.76 5.09
CA GLN A 196 12.98 10.97 5.91
C GLN A 196 12.11 11.99 5.17
N ARG A 197 11.25 12.66 5.94
CA ARG A 197 10.34 13.69 5.41
C ARG A 197 11.17 14.89 4.93
N PRO A 198 11.11 15.26 3.64
CA PRO A 198 11.71 16.51 3.17
C PRO A 198 11.12 17.72 3.89
N GLY A 199 11.94 18.74 4.15
CA GLY A 199 11.46 20.00 4.76
C GLY A 199 10.40 20.72 3.91
N LYS A 200 10.47 20.60 2.58
CA LYS A 200 9.44 21.06 1.65
C LYS A 200 8.89 19.86 0.87
N MET A 201 7.63 19.51 1.10
CA MET A 201 6.95 18.44 0.38
C MET A 201 6.51 18.90 -1.02
N THR A 202 6.93 18.19 -2.06
CA THR A 202 6.55 18.47 -3.46
C THR A 202 5.60 17.43 -4.04
N TRP A 203 5.38 16.31 -3.35
CA TRP A 203 4.46 15.26 -3.79
C TRP A 203 2.99 15.72 -3.90
N PRO A 204 2.45 16.65 -3.07
CA PRO A 204 1.05 17.05 -3.19
C PRO A 204 0.70 17.63 -4.55
N ASN A 205 1.65 18.36 -5.15
CA ASN A 205 1.50 18.98 -6.47
C ASN A 205 1.44 17.97 -7.62
N ASN A 206 1.91 16.73 -7.39
CA ASN A 206 1.97 15.68 -8.41
C ASN A 206 0.80 14.70 -8.35
N ILE A 207 -0.02 14.75 -7.29
CA ILE A 207 -1.15 13.83 -7.07
C ILE A 207 -2.11 13.82 -8.26
N VAL A 208 -2.60 15.00 -8.66
CA VAL A 208 -3.58 15.15 -9.74
C VAL A 208 -3.03 14.56 -11.03
N LYS A 209 -1.79 14.90 -11.38
CA LYS A 209 -1.12 14.38 -12.58
C LYS A 209 -1.01 12.85 -12.56
N THR A 210 -0.61 12.26 -11.44
CA THR A 210 -0.47 10.81 -11.29
C THR A 210 -1.81 10.10 -11.44
N MET A 211 -2.83 10.52 -10.68
CA MET A 211 -4.14 9.86 -10.74
C MET A 211 -4.88 10.10 -12.06
N CYS A 212 -4.69 11.27 -12.69
CA CYS A 212 -5.25 11.52 -14.03
C CYS A 212 -4.61 10.67 -15.13
N LYS A 213 -3.37 10.21 -14.95
CA LYS A 213 -2.67 9.34 -15.92
C LYS A 213 -3.10 7.87 -15.79
N GLU A 214 -3.35 7.41 -14.56
CA GLU A 214 -3.65 6.01 -14.24
C GLU A 214 -5.17 5.79 -14.12
N ARG A 215 -5.92 6.10 -15.19
CA ARG A 215 -7.40 6.03 -15.23
C ARG A 215 -7.96 4.61 -15.20
N ASP A 216 -7.11 3.62 -15.44
CA ASP A 216 -7.37 2.19 -15.23
C ASP A 216 -7.44 1.81 -13.75
N VAL A 217 -6.96 2.68 -12.85
CA VAL A 217 -7.00 2.48 -11.40
C VAL A 217 -7.87 3.54 -10.70
N PHE A 218 -7.80 4.80 -11.15
CA PHE A 218 -8.45 5.92 -10.44
C PHE A 218 -9.59 6.56 -11.23
N LEU A 219 -10.68 6.80 -10.52
CA LEU A 219 -11.73 7.73 -10.91
C LEU A 219 -11.28 9.15 -10.56
N VAL A 220 -11.52 10.11 -11.45
CA VAL A 220 -11.23 11.53 -11.20
C VAL A 220 -12.45 12.35 -11.57
N LYS A 221 -12.80 13.26 -10.68
CA LYS A 221 -13.86 14.23 -10.86
C LYS A 221 -13.30 15.61 -10.53
N GLU A 222 -13.16 16.45 -11.56
CA GLU A 222 -12.53 17.77 -11.43
C GLU A 222 -13.46 18.84 -10.86
N HIS A 223 -14.77 18.68 -11.11
CA HIS A 223 -15.82 19.61 -10.72
C HIS A 223 -17.06 18.82 -10.22
N PRO A 224 -17.92 19.43 -9.39
CA PRO A 224 -19.22 18.85 -9.06
C PRO A 224 -20.05 18.54 -10.32
N ASP A 225 -20.93 17.54 -10.23
CA ASP A 225 -21.84 17.27 -11.34
C ASP A 225 -22.79 18.47 -11.54
N PRO A 226 -23.20 18.78 -12.77
CA PRO A 226 -24.16 19.85 -13.01
C PRO A 226 -25.43 19.68 -12.17
N GLY A 227 -25.73 20.64 -11.30
CA GLY A 227 -26.87 20.62 -10.39
C GLY A 227 -26.63 19.90 -9.05
N SER A 228 -25.42 19.36 -8.82
CA SER A 228 -25.02 18.88 -7.49
C SER A 228 -24.97 20.04 -6.49
N LYS A 229 -25.25 19.73 -5.22
CA LYS A 229 -25.09 20.66 -4.09
C LYS A 229 -23.70 20.59 -3.45
N ASP A 230 -22.81 19.73 -3.98
CA ASP A 230 -21.47 19.58 -3.45
C ASP A 230 -20.68 20.90 -3.60
N PRO A 231 -19.96 21.34 -2.55
CA PRO A 231 -19.11 22.53 -2.64
C PRO A 231 -17.99 22.35 -3.68
N GLU A 232 -17.78 23.38 -4.51
CA GLU A 232 -16.67 23.44 -5.48
C GLU A 232 -15.30 23.28 -4.81
N GLU A 233 -15.15 23.80 -3.59
CA GLU A 233 -13.91 23.75 -2.81
C GLU A 233 -13.47 22.34 -2.39
N ASP A 234 -14.36 21.35 -2.46
CA ASP A 234 -14.00 19.96 -2.17
C ASP A 234 -13.32 19.27 -3.36
N TYR A 235 -13.36 19.90 -4.54
CA TYR A 235 -12.83 19.36 -5.78
C TYR A 235 -11.39 19.82 -6.05
N PRO A 236 -10.56 19.02 -6.76
CA PRO A 236 -10.91 17.75 -7.40
C PRO A 236 -11.06 16.58 -6.40
N LYS A 237 -12.00 15.67 -6.71
CA LYS A 237 -12.22 14.42 -5.98
C LYS A 237 -11.73 13.21 -6.77
N PHE A 238 -11.24 12.22 -6.05
CA PHE A 238 -10.70 10.98 -6.61
C PHE A 238 -11.29 9.76 -5.91
N GLY A 239 -11.39 8.65 -6.63
CA GLY A 239 -11.87 7.38 -6.11
C GLY A 239 -11.17 6.21 -6.79
N LEU A 240 -11.42 5.00 -6.31
CA LEU A 240 -10.95 3.78 -6.96
C LEU A 240 -11.93 3.36 -8.06
N LEU A 241 -11.39 2.92 -9.21
CA LEU A 241 -12.20 2.33 -10.26
C LEU A 241 -12.78 0.99 -9.81
N ASP A 242 -11.92 0.12 -9.26
CA ASP A 242 -12.35 -1.12 -8.62
C ASP A 242 -12.76 -0.86 -7.17
N GLN A 243 -14.02 -1.18 -6.87
CA GLN A 243 -14.60 -1.02 -5.54
C GLN A 243 -14.46 -2.29 -4.69
N ASP A 244 -14.00 -3.40 -5.27
CA ASP A 244 -13.64 -4.59 -4.53
C ASP A 244 -12.22 -4.46 -3.98
N LEU A 245 -12.12 -4.07 -2.71
CA LEU A 245 -10.84 -3.85 -2.05
C LEU A 245 -10.05 -5.17 -1.85
N ALA A 246 -10.69 -6.34 -2.00
CA ALA A 246 -10.00 -7.62 -1.96
C ALA A 246 -9.04 -7.80 -3.16
N ASN A 247 -9.26 -7.10 -4.27
CA ASN A 247 -8.38 -7.17 -5.43
C ASN A 247 -7.08 -6.36 -5.27
N ILE A 248 -6.97 -5.54 -4.22
CA ILE A 248 -5.77 -4.75 -3.96
C ILE A 248 -4.70 -5.65 -3.37
N GLY A 249 -3.60 -5.83 -4.12
CA GLY A 249 -2.42 -6.55 -3.68
C GLY A 249 -1.17 -6.16 -4.50
N PRO A 250 0.02 -6.65 -4.12
CA PRO A 250 1.23 -6.43 -4.90
C PRO A 250 1.08 -6.99 -6.32
N ALA A 251 1.67 -6.29 -7.29
CA ALA A 251 1.81 -6.82 -8.64
C ALA A 251 2.92 -7.89 -8.64
N TYR A 252 2.58 -9.10 -8.17
CA TYR A 252 3.42 -10.26 -8.42
C TYR A 252 3.26 -10.62 -9.88
N ASP A 253 4.32 -10.45 -10.67
CA ASP A 253 4.39 -11.10 -11.97
C ASP A 253 4.18 -12.59 -11.68
N ASN A 254 3.16 -13.20 -12.31
CA ASN A 254 2.97 -14.64 -12.26
C ASN A 254 4.19 -15.28 -12.93
N GLN A 255 5.29 -15.41 -12.21
CA GLN A 255 6.45 -16.19 -12.58
C GLN A 255 6.00 -17.65 -12.58
N LYS A 256 5.32 -18.04 -13.65
CA LYS A 256 5.20 -19.43 -14.04
C LYS A 256 6.61 -20.00 -14.06
N GLN A 257 6.83 -20.93 -13.14
CA GLN A 257 7.87 -21.97 -13.13
C GLN A 257 8.61 -22.06 -14.47
N SER A 258 9.75 -21.37 -14.55
CA SER A 258 10.76 -21.63 -15.57
C SER A 258 11.89 -22.44 -14.94
N ASN A 259 11.54 -23.45 -14.15
CA ASN A 259 12.46 -24.54 -13.83
C ASN A 259 12.17 -25.67 -14.82
N THR A 260 12.66 -25.50 -16.05
CA THR A 260 13.05 -26.62 -16.88
C THR A 260 14.58 -26.66 -16.82
N VAL A 261 15.09 -27.62 -16.05
CA VAL A 261 16.40 -28.23 -16.27
C VAL A 261 16.16 -29.73 -16.23
#